data_AF-A0A5A8A1Q9-F1
#
_entry.id   AF-A0A5A8A1Q9-F1
#
_cell.length_a   1.000
_cell.length_b   1.000
_cell.length_c   1.000
_cell.angle_alpha   90.00
_cell.angle_beta   90.00
_cell.angle_gamma   90.00
#
_symmetry.space_group_name_H-M   'P 1'
#
loop_
_entity.id
_entity.type
_entity.pdbx_description
1 polymer ?
#
loop_
_entity_poly.entity_id
_entity_poly.type
_entity_poly.pdbx_seq_one_letter_code
_entity_poly.pdbx_strand_id
1 'polypeptide(L)'
;MDLSPLGRAALAAREGCRLRAYRDSVGTLTIGRGHTGAAGPPRVTPDLVLTQAEADALFAVDLAPTVAAVRAALAGPVPQPFFDACCSLCFNVSAPNFAHAGVVRPANAGDLPRAVEAFLMWDRPVAILARRQAERDQTALAAYGAVYARRGDSAPGRAGWPGPVPAAPPRPDPLAPMTGAPAVTQVTQNRRGGRKTQREPDDRAVVMAGGPRQP
;
A
#
# COMPACT_ATOMS: atom_id res chain seq x y z
N MET A 1 -5.19 -16.63 5.25
CA MET A 1 -3.78 -16.61 4.80
C MET A 1 -3.48 -15.26 4.17
N ASP A 2 -2.33 -14.64 4.41
CA ASP A 2 -1.93 -13.36 3.80
C ASP A 2 -0.63 -13.53 3.01
N LEU A 3 -0.32 -12.59 2.12
CA LEU A 3 0.95 -12.54 1.42
C LEU A 3 2.06 -12.28 2.44
N SER A 4 2.99 -13.22 2.56
CA SER A 4 4.07 -13.09 3.52
C SER A 4 5.08 -11.99 3.14
N PRO A 5 6.00 -11.63 4.05
CA PRO A 5 7.15 -10.79 3.73
C PRO A 5 8.04 -11.35 2.60
N LEU A 6 8.28 -12.67 2.57
CA LEU A 6 9.12 -13.31 1.54
C LEU A 6 8.43 -13.30 0.17
N GLY A 7 7.13 -13.64 0.13
CA GLY A 7 6.33 -13.59 -1.10
C GLY A 7 6.24 -12.18 -1.66
N ARG A 8 6.03 -11.19 -0.78
CA ARG A 8 6.03 -9.78 -1.16
C ARG A 8 7.37 -9.33 -1.72
N ALA A 9 8.48 -9.71 -1.08
CA ALA A 9 9.82 -9.39 -1.57
C ALA A 9 10.11 -10.04 -2.94
N ALA A 10 9.72 -11.30 -3.11
CA ALA A 10 9.87 -12.00 -4.38
C ALA A 10 9.05 -11.36 -5.50
N LEU A 11 7.79 -11.04 -5.22
CA LEU A 11 6.92 -10.36 -6.19
C LEU A 11 7.45 -8.95 -6.52
N ALA A 12 7.86 -8.17 -5.52
CA ALA A 12 8.49 -6.87 -5.73
C ALA A 12 9.72 -6.97 -6.66
N ALA A 13 10.57 -7.99 -6.46
CA ALA A 13 11.72 -8.23 -7.31
C ALA A 13 11.34 -8.64 -8.75
N ARG A 14 10.22 -9.35 -8.94
CA ARG A 14 9.69 -9.72 -10.26
C ARG A 14 9.16 -8.51 -11.04
N GLU A 15 8.44 -7.61 -10.37
CA GLU A 15 7.87 -6.41 -11.00
C GLU A 15 8.93 -5.34 -11.30
N GLY A 16 10.02 -5.32 -10.53
CA GLY A 16 10.96 -4.19 -10.55
C GLY A 16 10.33 -2.92 -9.96
N CYS A 17 11.01 -1.78 -10.10
CA CYS A 17 10.51 -0.49 -9.63
C CYS A 17 11.02 0.64 -10.53
N ARG A 18 10.11 1.52 -10.98
CA ARG A 18 10.45 2.74 -11.72
C ARG A 18 9.89 3.95 -10.99
N LEU A 19 10.78 4.77 -10.45
CA LEU A 19 10.42 5.92 -9.61
C LEU A 19 9.85 7.10 -10.39
N ARG A 20 10.06 7.15 -11.72
CA ARG A 20 9.49 8.17 -12.60
C ARG A 20 8.41 7.53 -13.45
N ALA A 21 7.30 8.24 -13.65
CA ALA A 21 6.24 7.79 -14.53
C ALA A 21 6.79 7.54 -15.95
N TYR A 22 6.31 6.47 -16.57
CA TYR A 22 6.69 6.08 -17.93
C TYR A 22 5.47 5.52 -18.66
N ARG A 23 5.54 5.45 -20.00
CA ARG A 23 4.56 4.71 -20.78
C ARG A 23 5.02 3.26 -20.93
N ASP A 24 4.15 2.32 -20.58
CA ASP A 24 4.40 0.90 -20.80
C ASP A 24 4.32 0.54 -22.30
N SER A 25 4.45 -0.75 -22.63
CA SER A 25 4.45 -1.23 -24.02
C SER A 25 3.14 -1.01 -24.77
N VAL A 26 2.04 -0.69 -24.06
CA VAL A 26 0.73 -0.40 -24.66
C VAL A 26 0.35 1.08 -24.53
N GLY A 27 1.25 1.92 -24.04
CA GLY A 27 1.08 3.37 -23.95
C GLY A 27 0.48 3.89 -22.65
N THR A 28 0.22 3.03 -21.65
CA THR A 28 -0.39 3.41 -20.36
C THR A 28 0.65 4.03 -19.44
N LEU A 29 0.29 5.17 -18.83
CA LEU A 29 1.13 5.80 -17.80
C LEU A 29 1.20 4.91 -16.56
N THR A 30 2.43 4.51 -16.23
CA THR A 30 2.75 3.55 -15.17
C THR A 30 3.86 4.10 -14.29
N ILE A 31 3.84 3.81 -12.98
CA ILE A 31 4.87 4.23 -12.03
C ILE A 31 5.06 3.17 -10.93
N GLY A 32 6.17 3.24 -10.19
CA GLY A 32 6.46 2.33 -9.09
C GLY A 32 6.59 0.90 -9.60
N ARG A 33 5.80 -0.01 -9.03
CA ARG A 33 5.76 -1.44 -9.38
C ARG A 33 4.49 -1.78 -10.15
N GLY A 34 4.35 -1.22 -11.35
CA GLY A 34 3.21 -1.48 -12.24
C GLY A 34 1.92 -0.72 -11.89
N HIS A 35 1.99 0.30 -11.03
CA HIS A 35 0.82 1.10 -10.68
C HIS A 35 0.37 1.97 -11.86
N THR A 36 -0.93 1.96 -12.16
CA THR A 36 -1.56 2.79 -13.19
C THR A 36 -2.71 3.58 -12.59
N GLY A 37 -3.13 4.68 -13.22
CA GLY A 37 -4.27 5.46 -12.71
C GLY A 37 -5.60 4.69 -12.63
N ALA A 38 -5.72 3.56 -13.33
CA ALA A 38 -6.89 2.68 -13.22
C ALA A 38 -6.89 1.84 -11.93
N ALA A 39 -5.73 1.67 -11.27
CA ALA A 39 -5.61 1.02 -9.97
C ALA A 39 -6.10 1.92 -8.82
N GLY A 40 -6.39 3.19 -9.09
CA GLY A 40 -6.86 4.17 -8.12
C GLY A 40 -5.85 5.29 -7.90
N PRO A 41 -5.95 6.03 -6.79
CA PRO A 41 -4.99 7.06 -6.45
C PRO A 41 -3.61 6.48 -6.10
N PRO A 42 -2.52 7.22 -6.40
CA PRO A 42 -2.50 8.55 -7.00
C PRO A 42 -2.71 8.51 -8.52
N ARG A 43 -3.30 9.58 -9.08
CA ARG A 43 -3.35 9.75 -10.53
C ARG A 43 -1.92 9.83 -11.08
N VAL A 44 -1.58 8.93 -12.01
CA VAL A 44 -0.26 8.94 -12.65
C VAL A 44 -0.20 10.04 -13.71
N THR A 45 0.65 11.04 -13.48
CA THR A 45 0.96 12.11 -14.45
C THR A 45 2.38 11.92 -15.02
N PRO A 46 2.69 12.44 -16.22
CA PRO A 46 4.02 12.27 -16.83
C PRO A 46 5.20 12.79 -15.99
N ASP A 47 4.96 13.78 -15.13
CA ASP A 47 5.92 14.42 -14.25
C ASP A 47 5.98 13.80 -12.84
N LEU A 48 5.12 12.83 -12.54
CA LEU A 48 5.08 12.19 -11.23
C LEU A 48 6.39 11.43 -10.95
N VAL A 49 6.98 11.73 -9.78
CA VAL A 49 8.16 11.04 -9.25
C VAL A 49 7.88 10.54 -7.84
N LEU A 50 8.18 9.28 -7.56
CA LEU A 50 8.11 8.67 -6.24
C LEU A 50 9.51 8.55 -5.63
N THR A 51 9.60 8.67 -4.32
CA THR A 51 10.70 8.08 -3.55
C THR A 51 10.54 6.56 -3.51
N GLN A 52 11.61 5.84 -3.16
CA GLN A 52 11.53 4.38 -3.00
C GLN A 52 10.49 3.99 -1.94
N ALA A 53 10.44 4.72 -0.81
CA ALA A 53 9.46 4.48 0.24
C ALA A 53 8.01 4.69 -0.21
N GLU A 54 7.75 5.72 -1.03
CA GLU A 54 6.41 5.95 -1.59
C GLU A 54 6.03 4.86 -2.61
N ALA A 55 6.97 4.42 -3.46
CA ALA A 55 6.73 3.33 -4.39
C ALA A 55 6.44 2.00 -3.68
N ASP A 56 7.11 1.75 -2.56
CA ASP A 56 6.88 0.57 -1.74
C ASP A 56 5.54 0.67 -0.99
N ALA A 57 5.20 1.83 -0.42
CA ALA A 57 3.88 2.05 0.20
C ALA A 57 2.74 1.86 -0.83
N LEU A 58 2.89 2.41 -2.04
CA LEU A 58 1.91 2.28 -3.11
C LEU A 58 1.72 0.82 -3.53
N PHE A 59 2.82 0.09 -3.70
CA PHE A 59 2.77 -1.33 -4.01
C PHE A 59 2.07 -2.15 -2.92
N ALA A 60 2.21 -1.78 -1.65
CA ALA A 60 1.49 -2.47 -0.58
C ALA A 60 -0.03 -2.29 -0.68
N VAL A 61 -0.49 -1.11 -1.11
CA VAL A 61 -1.91 -0.82 -1.40
C VAL A 61 -2.40 -1.62 -2.60
N ASP A 62 -1.66 -1.61 -3.71
CA ASP A 62 -2.02 -2.33 -4.95
C ASP A 62 -2.11 -3.86 -4.75
N LEU A 63 -1.39 -4.39 -3.76
CA LEU A 63 -1.45 -5.82 -3.44
C LEU A 63 -2.73 -6.24 -2.71
N ALA A 64 -3.40 -5.35 -1.99
CA ALA A 64 -4.60 -5.69 -1.23
C ALA A 64 -5.70 -6.35 -2.08
N PRO A 65 -6.13 -5.80 -3.24
CA PRO A 65 -7.12 -6.45 -4.10
C PRO A 65 -6.62 -7.79 -4.67
N THR A 66 -5.32 -7.90 -4.95
CA THR A 66 -4.70 -9.15 -5.43
C THR A 66 -4.80 -10.26 -4.37
N VAL A 67 -4.43 -9.95 -3.12
CA VAL A 67 -4.50 -10.91 -2.01
C VAL A 67 -5.95 -11.32 -1.75
N ALA A 68 -6.88 -10.36 -1.79
CA ALA A 68 -8.30 -10.65 -1.63
C ALA A 68 -8.84 -11.59 -2.72
N ALA A 69 -8.46 -11.36 -3.98
CA ALA A 69 -8.86 -12.22 -5.09
C ALA A 69 -8.33 -13.65 -4.95
N VAL A 70 -7.06 -13.82 -4.55
CA VAL A 70 -6.48 -15.15 -4.33
C VAL A 70 -7.15 -15.87 -3.17
N ARG A 71 -7.44 -15.16 -2.06
CA ARG A 71 -8.22 -15.72 -0.94
C ARG A 71 -9.60 -16.19 -1.37
N ALA A 72 -10.28 -15.43 -2.23
CA ALA A 72 -11.61 -15.79 -2.70
C ALA A 72 -11.59 -16.99 -3.66
N ALA A 73 -10.54 -17.12 -4.47
CA ALA A 73 -10.41 -18.20 -5.45
C ALA A 73 -9.99 -19.54 -4.82
N LEU A 74 -9.19 -19.52 -3.74
CA LEU A 74 -8.70 -20.72 -3.06
C LEU A 74 -9.63 -21.11 -1.90
N ALA A 75 -10.40 -22.18 -2.07
CA ALA A 75 -11.44 -22.62 -1.15
C ALA A 75 -10.92 -23.41 0.07
N GLY A 76 -9.70 -23.95 -0.02
CA GLY A 76 -9.09 -24.79 1.01
C GLY A 76 -7.74 -24.26 1.52
N PRO A 77 -7.22 -24.80 2.63
CA PRO A 77 -5.88 -24.47 3.10
C PRO A 77 -4.84 -24.94 2.08
N VAL A 78 -3.86 -24.08 1.80
CA VAL A 78 -2.71 -24.38 0.94
C VAL A 78 -1.42 -24.00 1.66
N PRO A 79 -0.25 -24.54 1.28
CA PRO A 79 1.02 -24.09 1.82
C PRO A 79 1.28 -22.60 1.55
N GLN A 80 1.88 -21.89 2.51
CA GLN A 80 2.22 -20.46 2.37
C GLN A 80 3.04 -20.13 1.09
N PRO A 81 4.10 -20.90 0.72
CA PRO A 81 4.80 -20.66 -0.54
C PRO A 81 3.92 -20.73 -1.78
N PHE A 82 2.94 -21.64 -1.79
CA PHE A 82 1.99 -21.78 -2.88
C PHE A 82 1.05 -20.57 -2.96
N PHE A 83 0.52 -20.12 -1.82
CA PHE A 83 -0.34 -18.93 -1.76
C PHE A 83 0.40 -17.68 -2.27
N ASP A 84 1.65 -17.49 -1.86
CA ASP A 84 2.44 -16.34 -2.26
C ASP A 84 2.80 -16.36 -3.76
N ALA A 85 3.08 -17.54 -4.31
CA ALA A 85 3.23 -17.71 -5.76
C ALA A 85 1.92 -17.41 -6.50
N CYS A 86 0.76 -17.82 -5.95
CA CYS A 86 -0.55 -17.48 -6.50
C CYS A 86 -0.80 -15.97 -6.52
N CYS A 87 -0.43 -15.24 -5.45
CA CYS A 87 -0.48 -13.77 -5.46
C CYS A 87 0.43 -13.17 -6.54
N SER A 88 1.63 -13.74 -6.74
CA SER A 88 2.55 -13.31 -7.81
C SER A 88 1.99 -13.54 -9.22
N LEU A 89 1.32 -14.67 -9.43
CA LEU A 89 0.64 -14.97 -10.68
C LEU A 89 -0.55 -14.03 -10.89
N CYS A 90 -1.41 -13.90 -9.88
CA CYS A 90 -2.61 -13.06 -9.91
C CYS A 90 -2.29 -11.59 -10.19
N PHE A 91 -1.24 -11.04 -9.56
CA PHE A 91 -0.81 -9.67 -9.81
C PHE A 91 -0.44 -9.45 -11.29
N ASN A 92 0.24 -10.44 -11.89
CA ASN A 92 0.70 -10.33 -13.28
C ASN A 92 -0.40 -10.54 -14.32
N VAL A 93 -1.31 -11.49 -14.09
CA VAL A 93 -2.34 -11.85 -15.08
C VAL A 93 -3.67 -11.15 -14.84
N SER A 94 -3.85 -10.46 -13.70
CA SER A 94 -5.10 -9.91 -13.14
C SER A 94 -6.00 -10.92 -12.42
N ALA A 95 -6.83 -10.40 -11.50
CA ALA A 95 -7.76 -11.20 -10.69
C ALA A 95 -8.79 -12.02 -11.52
N PRO A 96 -9.46 -11.46 -12.55
CA PRO A 96 -10.37 -12.24 -13.38
C PRO A 96 -9.67 -13.43 -14.07
N ASN A 97 -8.49 -13.19 -14.64
CA ASN A 97 -7.71 -14.25 -15.29
C ASN A 97 -7.20 -15.30 -14.29
N PHE A 98 -6.80 -14.87 -13.09
CA PHE A 98 -6.38 -15.79 -12.03
C PHE A 98 -7.53 -16.69 -11.57
N ALA A 99 -8.74 -16.17 -11.42
CA ALA A 99 -9.91 -16.97 -11.02
C ALA A 99 -10.18 -18.14 -11.97
N HIS A 100 -9.83 -17.98 -13.26
CA HIS A 100 -9.94 -19.02 -14.29
C HIS A 100 -8.61 -19.73 -14.60
N ALA A 101 -7.53 -19.42 -13.89
CA ALA A 101 -6.24 -20.06 -14.09
C ALA A 101 -6.32 -21.53 -13.70
N GLY A 102 -5.68 -22.39 -14.49
CA GLY A 102 -5.69 -23.84 -14.25
C GLY A 102 -4.98 -24.30 -12.96
N VAL A 103 -4.41 -23.36 -12.18
CA VAL A 103 -3.93 -23.59 -10.81
C VAL A 103 -5.08 -23.71 -9.80
N VAL A 104 -6.19 -22.97 -9.99
CA VAL A 104 -7.25 -22.83 -8.98
C VAL A 104 -8.05 -24.12 -8.79
N ARG A 105 -8.53 -24.70 -9.90
CA ARG A 105 -9.34 -25.93 -9.86
C ARG A 105 -8.63 -27.10 -9.16
N PRO A 106 -7.40 -27.50 -9.53
CA PRO A 106 -6.70 -28.59 -8.85
C PRO A 106 -6.34 -28.24 -7.40
N ALA A 107 -5.96 -26.99 -7.09
CA ALA A 107 -5.70 -26.57 -5.71
C ALA A 107 -6.95 -26.75 -4.82
N ASN A 108 -8.13 -26.35 -5.30
CA ASN A 108 -9.40 -26.52 -4.57
C ASN A 108 -9.83 -27.97 -4.45
N ALA A 109 -9.34 -28.86 -5.32
CA ALA A 109 -9.54 -30.30 -5.23
C ALA A 109 -8.49 -31.00 -4.33
N GLY A 110 -7.55 -30.25 -3.75
CA GLY A 110 -6.44 -30.80 -2.95
C GLY A 110 -5.29 -31.40 -3.79
N ASP A 111 -5.37 -31.34 -5.11
CA ASP A 111 -4.33 -31.83 -6.03
C ASP A 111 -3.24 -30.75 -6.24
N LEU A 112 -2.47 -30.51 -5.18
CA LEU A 112 -1.38 -29.53 -5.21
C LEU A 112 -0.30 -29.86 -6.25
N PRO A 113 0.15 -31.12 -6.46
CA PRO A 113 1.14 -31.42 -7.49
C PRO A 113 0.71 -30.94 -8.89
N ARG A 114 -0.55 -31.20 -9.26
CA ARG A 114 -1.09 -30.69 -10.53
C ARG A 114 -1.22 -29.17 -10.54
N ALA A 115 -1.63 -28.57 -9.44
CA ALA A 115 -1.74 -27.12 -9.32
C ALA A 115 -0.38 -26.42 -9.46
N VAL A 116 0.69 -27.02 -8.94
CA VAL A 116 2.06 -26.50 -9.06
C VAL A 116 2.50 -26.47 -10.53
N GLU A 117 2.35 -27.56 -11.28
CA GLU A 117 2.74 -27.58 -12.69
C GLU A 117 1.89 -26.64 -13.55
N ALA A 118 0.65 -26.37 -13.15
CA ALA A 118 -0.26 -25.45 -13.84
C ALA A 118 0.25 -23.99 -13.92
N PHE A 119 1.22 -23.58 -13.09
CA PHE A 119 1.88 -22.27 -13.23
C PHE A 119 2.53 -22.09 -14.61
N LEU A 120 3.05 -23.17 -15.20
CA LEU A 120 3.73 -23.14 -16.49
C LEU A 120 2.79 -22.98 -17.70
N MET A 121 1.47 -23.04 -17.50
CA MET A 121 0.51 -22.79 -18.59
C MET A 121 0.40 -21.31 -18.96
N TRP A 122 0.89 -20.41 -18.10
CA TRP A 122 0.93 -18.97 -18.35
C TRP A 122 2.28 -18.56 -18.96
N ASP A 123 2.68 -19.16 -20.08
CA ASP A 123 4.02 -19.08 -20.66
C ASP A 123 4.21 -18.02 -21.74
N ARG A 124 3.18 -17.21 -22.04
CA ARG A 124 3.23 -16.20 -23.10
C ARG A 124 3.24 -14.76 -22.57
N PRO A 125 4.12 -13.89 -23.12
CA PRO A 125 5.16 -14.20 -24.12
C PRO A 125 6.31 -15.03 -23.52
N VAL A 126 7.12 -15.71 -24.34
CA VAL A 126 8.23 -16.61 -23.85
C VAL A 126 9.14 -15.93 -22.83
N ALA A 127 9.31 -14.60 -22.91
CA ALA A 127 10.07 -13.81 -21.94
C ALA A 127 9.59 -13.95 -20.47
N ILE A 128 8.34 -14.36 -20.22
CA ILE A 128 7.82 -14.57 -18.87
C ILE A 128 8.03 -15.99 -18.33
N LEU A 129 8.51 -16.92 -19.16
CA LEU A 129 8.66 -18.33 -18.76
C LEU A 129 9.61 -18.49 -17.54
N ALA A 130 10.71 -17.74 -17.50
CA ALA A 130 11.65 -17.77 -16.37
C ALA A 130 11.00 -17.27 -15.05
N ARG A 131 10.04 -16.34 -15.13
CA ARG A 131 9.24 -15.90 -13.98
C ARG A 131 8.29 -16.99 -13.52
N ARG A 132 7.53 -17.60 -14.45
CA ARG A 132 6.59 -18.69 -14.14
C ARG A 132 7.28 -19.88 -13.52
N GLN A 133 8.46 -20.22 -14.04
CA GLN A 133 9.31 -21.25 -13.48
C GLN A 133 9.78 -20.94 -12.06
N ALA A 134 10.11 -19.70 -11.74
CA ALA A 134 10.48 -19.29 -10.39
C ALA A 134 9.29 -19.34 -9.42
N GLU A 135 8.10 -18.95 -9.88
CA GLU A 135 6.86 -19.08 -9.10
C GLU A 135 6.53 -20.55 -8.81
N ARG A 136 6.65 -21.43 -9.81
CA ARG A 136 6.53 -22.88 -9.63
C ARG A 136 7.52 -23.40 -8.59
N ASP A 137 8.81 -23.06 -8.71
CA ASP A 137 9.82 -23.52 -7.75
C ASP A 137 9.56 -23.01 -6.32
N GLN A 138 9.09 -21.77 -6.20
CA GLN A 138 8.70 -21.20 -4.91
C GLN A 138 7.66 -22.08 -4.22
N THR A 139 6.71 -22.66 -4.96
CA THR A 139 5.68 -23.54 -4.39
C THR A 139 6.25 -24.85 -3.82
N ALA A 140 7.39 -25.32 -4.34
CA ALA A 140 8.03 -26.57 -3.95
C ALA A 140 9.01 -26.41 -2.78
N LEU A 141 9.18 -25.19 -2.25
CA LEU A 141 10.06 -24.93 -1.12
C LEU A 141 9.58 -25.69 0.13
N ALA A 142 10.39 -26.66 0.58
CA ALA A 142 10.13 -27.47 1.77
C ALA A 142 10.08 -26.64 3.06
N ALA A 143 10.81 -25.53 3.11
CA ALA A 143 10.75 -24.53 4.16
C ALA A 143 10.76 -23.14 3.52
N TYR A 144 10.04 -22.22 4.13
CA TYR A 144 9.82 -20.91 3.54
C TYR A 144 11.07 -20.03 3.64
N GLY A 145 11.91 -20.08 2.60
CA GLY A 145 13.27 -19.57 2.57
C GLY A 145 13.58 -18.71 1.34
N ALA A 146 14.77 -18.86 0.75
CA ALA A 146 15.24 -18.05 -0.38
C ALA A 146 14.35 -18.22 -1.63
N VAL A 147 13.69 -17.15 -2.06
CA VAL A 147 12.85 -17.12 -3.26
C VAL A 147 13.52 -16.29 -4.35
N TYR A 148 13.59 -16.81 -5.57
CA TYR A 148 14.18 -16.12 -6.72
C TYR A 148 13.12 -15.41 -7.55
N ALA A 149 13.48 -14.25 -8.14
CA ALA A 149 12.56 -13.51 -9.00
C ALA A 149 12.36 -14.22 -10.34
N ARG A 150 13.46 -14.69 -10.95
CA ARG A 150 13.49 -15.53 -12.15
C ARG A 150 14.34 -16.78 -11.87
N ARG A 151 14.02 -17.89 -12.54
CA ARG A 151 14.87 -19.09 -12.47
C ARG A 151 16.25 -18.74 -13.05
N GLY A 152 17.30 -19.07 -12.31
CA GLY A 152 18.70 -18.83 -12.73
C GLY A 152 19.29 -17.51 -12.23
N ASP A 153 18.52 -16.67 -11.53
CA ASP A 153 19.07 -15.49 -10.87
C ASP A 153 20.14 -15.89 -9.85
N SER A 154 21.27 -15.16 -9.82
CA SER A 154 22.40 -15.47 -8.93
C SER A 154 22.13 -15.18 -7.45
N ALA A 155 21.07 -14.43 -7.13
CA ALA A 155 20.67 -14.09 -5.78
C ALA A 155 19.14 -14.10 -5.62
N PRO A 156 18.61 -14.52 -4.45
CA PRO A 156 17.18 -14.46 -4.18
C PRO A 156 16.70 -13.03 -3.94
N GLY A 157 15.39 -12.81 -4.06
CA GLY A 157 14.73 -11.58 -3.63
C GLY A 157 15.05 -11.30 -2.15
N ARG A 158 15.48 -10.07 -1.85
CA ARG A 158 15.89 -9.70 -0.49
C ARG A 158 14.68 -9.58 0.44
N ALA A 159 14.65 -10.39 1.48
CA ALA A 159 13.77 -10.21 2.63
C ALA A 159 14.22 -8.96 3.40
N GLY A 160 13.61 -7.81 3.11
CA GLY A 160 13.97 -6.54 3.73
C GLY A 160 12.98 -5.43 3.40
N TRP A 161 11.70 -5.80 3.21
CA TRP A 161 10.64 -4.86 2.93
C TRP A 161 10.25 -4.13 4.23
N PRO A 162 10.35 -2.79 4.31
CA PRO A 162 10.08 -2.06 5.56
C PRO A 162 8.59 -2.02 5.97
N GLY A 163 7.69 -2.67 5.22
CA GLY A 163 6.25 -2.57 5.45
C GLY A 163 5.70 -1.22 5.03
N PRO A 164 4.39 -0.96 5.21
CA PRO A 164 3.82 0.35 4.93
C PRO A 164 4.43 1.38 5.90
N VAL A 165 5.15 2.35 5.35
CA VAL A 165 5.47 3.60 6.03
C VAL A 165 4.20 4.47 6.00
N PRO A 166 3.86 5.25 7.05
CA PRO A 166 2.63 6.04 7.10
C PRO A 166 2.41 6.85 5.81
N ALA A 167 1.14 6.98 5.43
CA ALA A 167 0.71 7.65 4.22
C ALA A 167 1.43 8.99 4.05
N ALA A 168 2.12 9.15 2.92
CA ALA A 168 2.62 10.45 2.51
C ALA A 168 1.41 11.42 2.47
N PRO A 169 1.56 12.67 2.95
CA PRO A 169 0.50 13.66 2.85
C PRO A 169 0.04 13.75 1.40
N PRO A 170 -1.27 13.96 1.13
CA PRO A 170 -1.75 14.14 -0.22
C PRO A 170 -0.92 15.25 -0.87
N ARG A 171 -0.19 14.91 -1.93
CA ARG A 171 0.43 15.94 -2.75
C ARG A 171 -0.71 16.82 -3.26
N PRO A 172 -0.60 18.15 -3.16
CA PRO A 172 -1.65 19.02 -3.64
C PRO A 172 -1.91 18.68 -5.11
N ASP A 173 -3.17 18.45 -5.45
CA ASP A 173 -3.58 18.30 -6.83
C ASP A 173 -3.09 19.54 -7.59
N PRO A 174 -2.26 19.41 -8.66
CA PRO A 174 -1.83 20.56 -9.45
C PRO A 174 -3.02 21.28 -10.12
N LEU A 175 -4.21 20.69 -10.09
CA LEU A 175 -5.48 21.25 -10.52
C LEU A 175 -6.46 21.54 -9.37
N ALA A 176 -6.03 21.44 -8.10
CA ALA A 176 -6.84 21.96 -7.00
C ALA A 176 -7.15 23.43 -7.30
N PRO A 177 -8.44 23.84 -7.37
CA PRO A 177 -8.76 25.23 -7.60
C PRO A 177 -8.10 26.05 -6.50
N MET A 178 -7.35 27.09 -6.87
CA MET A 178 -6.89 28.12 -5.95
C MET A 178 -8.11 28.88 -5.41
N THR A 179 -8.95 28.22 -4.62
CA THR A 179 -9.91 28.88 -3.76
C THR A 179 -9.11 29.34 -2.56
N GLY A 180 -8.43 30.48 -2.75
CA GLY A 180 -7.96 31.29 -1.65
C GLY A 180 -9.17 31.66 -0.80
N ALA A 181 -9.34 30.98 0.33
CA ALA A 181 -10.06 31.60 1.44
C ALA A 181 -9.23 32.81 1.86
N PRO A 182 -9.78 34.04 1.92
CA PRO A 182 -9.02 35.16 2.42
C PRO A 182 -8.66 34.85 3.88
N ALA A 183 -7.39 35.08 4.22
CA ALA A 183 -6.95 35.12 5.60
C ALA A 183 -7.84 36.12 6.35
N VAL A 184 -8.59 35.63 7.33
CA VAL A 184 -9.23 36.49 8.32
C VAL A 184 -8.10 37.06 9.16
N THR A 185 -7.59 38.21 8.74
CA THR A 185 -6.74 39.05 9.57
C THR A 185 -7.55 39.43 10.79
N GLN A 186 -7.22 38.86 11.95
CA GLN A 186 -7.74 39.38 13.21
C GLN A 186 -7.23 40.81 13.35
N VAL A 187 -8.14 41.76 13.16
CA VAL A 187 -7.93 43.16 13.51
C VAL A 187 -7.87 43.19 15.04
N THR A 188 -6.66 43.29 15.58
CA THR A 188 -6.42 43.75 16.96
C THR A 188 -7.01 45.15 17.09
N GLN A 189 -8.19 45.25 17.70
CA GLN A 189 -8.72 46.53 18.15
C GLN A 189 -7.87 47.05 19.30
N ASN A 190 -6.98 47.96 18.96
CA ASN A 190 -6.18 48.74 19.88
C ASN A 190 -7.08 49.85 20.46
N ARG A 191 -7.67 49.64 21.65
CA ARG A 191 -8.34 50.73 22.39
C ARG A 191 -7.27 51.58 23.07
N ARG A 192 -7.06 52.78 22.51
CA ARG A 192 -6.26 53.86 23.10
C ARG A 192 -6.94 54.44 24.34
N GLY A 193 -6.15 54.55 25.41
CA GLY A 193 -5.95 55.83 26.10
C GLY A 193 -6.77 56.11 27.35
N GLY A 194 -6.07 56.43 28.45
CA GLY A 194 -6.60 57.33 29.48
C GLY A 194 -6.17 57.03 30.91
N ARG A 195 -5.09 57.67 31.37
CA ARG A 195 -4.65 57.76 32.77
C ARG A 195 -5.79 58.14 33.72
N LYS A 196 -5.74 57.66 34.97
CA LYS A 196 -5.80 58.52 36.17
C LYS A 196 -5.25 57.79 37.40
N THR A 197 -4.35 58.49 38.08
CA THR A 197 -3.67 58.16 39.33
C THR A 197 -4.51 58.60 40.53
N GLN A 198 -4.53 57.75 41.57
CA GLN A 198 -4.42 58.07 43.01
C GLN A 198 -5.62 58.72 43.75
N ARG A 199 -6.19 57.98 44.72
CA ARG A 199 -6.09 58.20 46.20
C ARG A 199 -7.20 57.43 46.96
N GLU A 200 -6.79 56.78 48.04
CA GLU A 200 -7.54 56.34 49.23
C GLU A 200 -8.27 57.52 49.94
N PRO A 201 -9.15 57.35 50.97
CA PRO A 201 -9.10 56.31 52.03
C PRO A 201 -10.44 55.74 52.57
N ASP A 202 -10.28 54.76 53.47
CA ASP A 202 -11.08 54.34 54.65
C ASP A 202 -12.57 54.69 54.78
N ASP A 203 -13.41 53.72 55.15
CA ASP A 203 -13.88 53.51 56.55
C ASP A 203 -14.93 52.37 56.61
N ARG A 204 -14.82 51.49 57.63
CA ARG A 204 -15.90 50.75 58.34
C ARG A 204 -16.87 49.84 57.55
N ALA A 205 -17.45 48.77 58.07
CA ALA A 205 -17.37 47.94 59.27
C ALA A 205 -18.44 46.81 59.06
N VAL A 206 -18.49 45.86 60.01
CA VAL A 206 -19.64 44.97 60.33
C VAL A 206 -19.75 43.70 59.44
N VAL A 207 -19.36 42.49 59.85
CA VAL A 207 -19.84 41.60 60.95
C VAL A 207 -21.00 40.67 60.55
N MET A 208 -20.86 39.38 60.93
CA MET A 208 -21.86 38.30 61.07
C MET A 208 -22.47 37.72 59.77
N ALA A 209 -22.91 36.46 59.69
CA ALA A 209 -22.84 35.22 60.48
C ALA A 209 -23.70 34.16 59.75
N GLY A 210 -23.46 32.87 60.03
CA GLY A 210 -24.44 31.77 59.87
C GLY A 210 -24.57 31.22 58.44
N GLY A 211 -24.43 29.94 58.18
CA GLY A 211 -25.11 28.80 58.84
C GLY A 211 -25.62 27.84 57.74
N PRO A 212 -26.10 26.63 58.06
CA PRO A 212 -25.44 25.41 57.57
C PRO A 212 -26.21 24.58 56.52
N ARG A 213 -25.46 23.55 56.07
CA ARG A 213 -25.87 22.32 55.36
C ARG A 213 -27.18 21.71 55.84
N GLN A 214 -27.92 21.07 54.91
CA GLN A 214 -28.23 19.62 54.86
C GLN A 214 -29.37 19.36 53.83
N PRO A 215 -29.72 18.09 53.53
CA PRO A 215 -29.13 16.80 53.94
C PRO A 215 -28.39 16.06 52.82
#